data_AF-A0ABD1THR7-F1
#
_entry.id   AF-A0ABD1THR7-F1
#
_cell.length_a   1.000
_cell.length_b   1.000
_cell.length_c   1.000
_cell.angle_alpha   90.00
_cell.angle_beta   90.00
_cell.angle_gamma   90.00
#
_symmetry.space_group_name_H-M   'P 1'
#
loop_
_entity.id
_entity.type
_entity.pdbx_description
1 polymer ?
#
loop_
_entity_poly.entity_id
_entity_poly.type
_entity_poly.pdbx_seq_one_letter_code
_entity_poly.pdbx_strand_id
1 'polypeptide(L)'
;MQLSESGLKVKEYELLRRNFSDTGCFGFGVQGHTDLGIKYDLSTGIYGMDFFVVLERHGYSVGRRRRCKSCVGIQHRVTKEDAMKWFQVKYEGVILNKSSSIA
;
A
#
# COMPACT_ATOMS: atom_id res chain seq x y z
N MET A 1 4.88 8.01 -8.19
CA MET A 1 4.02 8.31 -7.01
C MET A 1 2.57 8.61 -7.41
N GLN A 2 2.34 9.24 -8.57
CA GLN A 2 1.01 9.66 -9.05
C GLN A 2 -0.05 8.54 -9.10
N LEU A 3 0.30 7.31 -9.53
CA LEU A 3 -0.70 6.24 -9.68
C LEU A 3 -1.24 5.74 -8.32
N SER A 4 -0.38 5.64 -7.31
CA SER A 4 -0.79 5.22 -5.95
C SER A 4 -1.60 6.31 -5.26
N GLU A 5 -1.29 7.59 -5.50
CA GLU A 5 -2.06 8.73 -5.01
C GLU A 5 -3.47 8.75 -5.61
N SER A 6 -3.60 8.55 -6.93
CA SER A 6 -4.90 8.41 -7.58
C SER A 6 -5.69 7.22 -7.04
N GLY A 7 -5.03 6.09 -6.78
CA GLY A 7 -5.66 4.91 -6.18
C GLY A 7 -6.15 5.13 -4.74
N LEU A 8 -5.37 5.83 -3.91
CA LEU A 8 -5.79 6.20 -2.54
C LEU A 8 -6.98 7.16 -2.55
N LYS A 9 -7.02 8.09 -3.51
CA LYS A 9 -8.13 9.04 -3.66
C LYS A 9 -9.46 8.32 -3.92
N VAL A 10 -9.44 7.24 -4.70
CA VAL A 10 -10.62 6.38 -4.95
C VAL A 10 -11.10 5.68 -3.68
N LYS A 11 -10.21 5.42 -2.72
CA LYS A 11 -10.54 4.83 -1.42
C LYS A 11 -10.74 5.88 -0.31
N GLU A 12 -10.89 7.15 -0.67
CA GLU A 12 -11.06 8.26 0.29
C GLU A 12 -9.94 8.32 1.34
N TYR A 13 -8.75 7.84 1.00
CA TYR A 13 -7.62 7.70 1.91
C TYR A 13 -7.91 6.83 3.16
N GLU A 14 -8.93 5.98 3.09
CA GLU A 14 -9.29 5.06 4.17
C GLU A 14 -8.76 3.66 3.90
N LEU A 15 -8.04 3.10 4.88
CA LEU A 15 -7.58 1.71 4.84
C LEU A 15 -7.89 1.00 6.14
N LEU A 16 -8.18 -0.30 6.04
CA LEU A 16 -8.40 -1.13 7.22
C LEU A 16 -7.04 -1.58 7.79
N ARG A 17 -6.95 -1.75 9.11
CA ARG A 17 -5.74 -2.28 9.77
C ARG A 17 -5.26 -3.63 9.21
N ARG A 18 -6.18 -4.46 8.70
CA ARG A 18 -5.88 -5.76 8.08
C ARG A 18 -5.17 -5.65 6.74
N ASN A 19 -5.26 -4.51 6.06
CA ASN A 19 -4.59 -4.27 4.78
C ASN A 19 -3.09 -4.05 4.93
N PHE A 20 -2.60 -3.85 6.16
CA PHE A 20 -1.18 -3.71 6.48
C PHE A 20 -0.58 -5.06 6.90
N SER A 21 0.49 -5.45 6.22
CA SER A 21 1.32 -6.61 6.51
C SER A 21 2.27 -6.34 7.68
N ASP A 22 2.71 -7.40 8.36
CA ASP A 22 3.72 -7.35 9.41
C ASP A 22 5.08 -6.87 8.89
N THR A 23 5.35 -7.07 7.61
CA THR A 23 6.55 -6.61 6.90
C THR A 23 6.49 -5.13 6.49
N GLY A 24 5.50 -4.37 6.95
CA GLY A 24 5.37 -2.94 6.64
C GLY A 24 4.90 -2.63 5.22
N CYS A 25 4.35 -3.62 4.51
CA CYS A 25 3.73 -3.42 3.20
C CYS A 25 2.22 -3.24 3.37
N PHE A 26 1.55 -2.60 2.41
CA PHE A 26 0.10 -2.52 2.40
C PHE A 26 -0.45 -2.59 0.98
N GLY A 27 -1.71 -3.00 0.85
CA GLY A 27 -2.36 -3.05 -0.45
C GLY A 27 -3.85 -2.79 -0.37
N PHE A 28 -4.42 -2.40 -1.51
CA PHE A 28 -5.84 -2.13 -1.66
C PHE A 28 -6.28 -2.42 -3.10
N GLY A 29 -7.52 -2.89 -3.23
CA GLY A 29 -8.13 -3.16 -4.53
C GLY A 29 -9.05 -2.03 -4.96
N VAL A 30 -9.01 -1.69 -6.25
CA VAL A 30 -9.94 -0.78 -6.93
C VAL A 30 -10.80 -1.62 -7.87
N GLN A 31 -12.12 -1.46 -7.81
CA GLN A 31 -13.05 -2.30 -8.58
C GLN A 31 -13.16 -1.88 -10.05
N GLY A 32 -12.97 -0.58 -10.36
CA GLY A 32 -13.03 -0.08 -11.72
C GLY A 32 -11.92 0.92 -12.01
N HIS A 33 -11.25 0.77 -13.15
CA HIS A 33 -10.24 1.72 -13.61
C HIS A 33 -10.81 3.12 -13.94
N THR A 34 -12.11 3.24 -14.18
CA THR A 34 -12.77 4.53 -14.46
C THR A 34 -12.62 5.50 -13.28
N ASP A 35 -12.60 4.98 -12.05
CA ASP A 35 -12.39 5.78 -10.84
C ASP A 35 -10.98 6.39 -10.78
N LEU A 36 -10.01 5.78 -11.48
CA LEU A 36 -8.63 6.25 -11.57
C LEU A 36 -8.45 7.37 -12.62
N GLY A 37 -9.52 7.80 -13.30
CA GLY A 37 -9.49 8.82 -14.36
C GLY A 37 -9.06 8.29 -15.73
N ILE A 38 -8.99 6.96 -15.89
CA ILE A 38 -8.73 6.31 -17.17
C ILE A 38 -10.02 6.35 -17.98
N LYS A 39 -9.93 6.80 -19.24
CA LYS A 39 -11.09 6.85 -20.14
C LYS A 39 -11.64 5.44 -20.36
N TYR A 40 -12.96 5.36 -20.32
CA TYR A 40 -13.67 4.12 -20.59
C TYR A 40 -13.52 3.72 -22.06
N ASP A 41 -13.08 2.49 -22.32
CA ASP A 41 -13.07 1.85 -23.64
C ASP A 41 -14.01 0.64 -23.63
N LEU A 42 -15.02 0.67 -24.52
CA LEU A 42 -16.03 -0.39 -24.68
C LEU A 42 -15.42 -1.74 -25.06
N SER A 43 -14.24 -1.76 -25.69
CA SER A 43 -13.56 -2.99 -26.08
C SER A 43 -12.96 -3.75 -24.89
N THR A 44 -12.58 -3.03 -23.84
CA THR A 44 -11.85 -3.59 -22.68
C THR A 44 -12.78 -3.89 -21.51
N GLY A 45 -13.86 -3.11 -21.35
CA GLY A 45 -14.82 -3.26 -20.25
C GLY A 45 -14.26 -2.82 -18.89
N ILE A 46 -15.06 -2.94 -17.82
CA ILE A 46 -14.66 -2.55 -16.45
C ILE A 46 -13.76 -3.64 -15.88
N TYR A 47 -12.49 -3.30 -15.68
CA TYR A 47 -11.54 -4.14 -14.95
C TYR A 47 -11.12 -3.47 -13.63
N GLY A 48 -11.04 -4.31 -12.60
CA GLY A 48 -10.46 -3.95 -11.31
C GLY A 48 -8.95 -4.14 -11.29
N MET A 49 -8.29 -3.50 -10.34
CA MET A 49 -6.84 -3.57 -10.15
C MET A 49 -6.51 -3.66 -8.66
N ASP A 50 -5.53 -4.49 -8.33
CA ASP A 50 -4.96 -4.54 -6.98
C ASP A 50 -3.65 -3.75 -6.93
N PHE A 51 -3.58 -2.82 -5.99
CA PHE A 51 -2.38 -2.05 -5.71
C PHE A 51 -1.69 -2.65 -4.49
N PHE A 52 -0.41 -2.99 -4.64
CA PHE A 52 0.45 -3.41 -3.54
C PHE A 52 1.64 -2.47 -3.42
N VAL A 53 1.76 -1.83 -2.26
CA VAL A 53 2.79 -0.85 -1.94
C VAL A 53 3.77 -1.47 -0.95
N VAL A 54 5.02 -1.57 -1.38
CA VAL A 54 6.13 -2.05 -0.56
C VAL A 54 6.89 -0.85 -0.02
N LEU A 55 6.92 -0.70 1.30
CA LEU A 55 7.71 0.33 1.97
C LEU A 55 9.06 -0.26 2.39
N GLU A 56 10.13 0.45 2.05
CA GLU A 56 11.50 0.09 2.43
C GLU A 56 12.25 1.33 2.92
N ARG A 57 13.12 1.17 3.92
CA ARG A 57 14.05 2.21 4.33
C ARG A 57 15.23 2.28 3.36
N HIS A 58 15.81 3.46 3.21
CA HIS A 58 17.02 3.62 2.41
C HIS A 58 18.15 2.76 2.97
N GLY A 59 18.76 1.90 2.14
CA GLY A 59 19.74 0.90 2.58
C GLY A 59 19.28 -0.55 2.39
N TYR A 60 18.00 -0.78 2.05
CA TYR A 60 17.47 -2.12 1.76
C TYR A 60 18.12 -2.83 0.54
N SER A 61 18.89 -2.10 -0.27
CA SER A 61 19.65 -2.67 -1.40
C SER A 61 20.72 -3.68 -0.95
N VAL A 62 21.18 -3.62 0.30
CA VAL A 62 22.19 -4.53 0.85
C VAL A 62 21.76 -6.00 0.80
N GLY A 63 20.45 -6.28 0.95
CA GLY A 63 19.88 -7.62 0.81
C GLY A 63 19.60 -8.06 -0.63
N ARG A 64 19.64 -7.13 -1.60
CA ARG A 64 19.31 -7.38 -3.02
C ARG A 64 20.52 -7.34 -3.94
N ARG A 65 21.57 -6.60 -3.58
CA ARG A 65 22.78 -6.42 -4.39
C ARG A 65 23.53 -7.73 -4.62
N ARG A 66 24.20 -7.86 -5.77
CA ARG A 66 25.00 -9.04 -6.14
C ARG A 66 26.31 -9.15 -5.36
N ARG A 67 27.05 -8.05 -5.24
CA ARG A 67 28.34 -8.00 -4.53
C ARG A 67 28.14 -7.73 -3.05
N CYS A 68 28.84 -8.48 -2.19
CA CYS A 68 28.82 -8.32 -0.72
C CYS A 68 27.38 -8.25 -0.15
N LYS A 69 26.51 -9.18 -0.58
CA LYS A 69 25.15 -9.30 -0.07
C LYS A 69 25.20 -9.62 1.43
N SER A 70 24.41 -8.91 2.23
CA SER A 70 24.26 -9.21 3.65
C SER A 70 22.80 -9.00 4.09
N CYS A 71 22.46 -9.50 5.28
CA CYS A 71 21.11 -9.40 5.80
C CYS A 71 20.78 -7.96 6.23
N VAL A 72 19.54 -7.54 6.00
CA VAL A 72 19.03 -6.28 6.57
C VAL A 72 18.75 -6.49 8.05
N GLY A 73 19.40 -5.67 8.89
CA GLY A 73 19.26 -5.69 10.34
C GLY A 73 17.82 -5.45 10.79
N ILE A 74 17.42 -6.06 11.90
CA ILE A 74 16.03 -6.05 12.40
C ILE A 74 15.52 -4.62 12.63
N GLN A 75 16.33 -3.77 13.24
CA GLN A 75 16.00 -2.35 13.50
C GLN A 75 15.80 -1.52 12.22
N HIS A 76 16.36 -1.97 11.09
CA HIS A 76 16.23 -1.28 9.81
C HIS A 76 15.03 -1.77 9.00
N ARG A 77 14.38 -2.86 9.41
CA ARG A 77 13.17 -3.36 8.75
C ARG A 77 12.00 -2.44 9.10
N VAL A 78 11.03 -2.36 8.19
CA VAL A 78 9.78 -1.64 8.42
C VAL A 78 8.81 -2.61 9.08
N THR A 79 8.17 -2.17 10.16
CA THR A 79 7.11 -2.92 10.83
C THR A 79 5.74 -2.47 10.35
N LYS A 80 4.70 -3.22 10.73
CA LYS A 80 3.31 -2.82 10.48
C LYS A 80 3.00 -1.43 11.04
N GLU A 81 3.42 -1.16 12.28
CA GLU A 81 3.22 0.10 12.97
C GLU A 81 3.88 1.27 12.26
N ASP A 82 5.11 1.06 11.76
CA ASP A 82 5.83 2.06 10.98
C ASP A 82 5.08 2.39 9.69
N ALA A 83 4.55 1.38 9.00
CA ALA A 83 3.80 1.56 7.76
C ALA A 83 2.48 2.32 7.98
N MET A 84 1.77 2.01 9.07
CA MET A 84 0.54 2.71 9.45
C MET A 84 0.81 4.18 9.77
N LYS A 85 1.87 4.47 10.55
CA LYS A 85 2.28 5.85 10.85
C LYS A 85 2.70 6.59 9.58
N TRP A 86 3.46 5.93 8.71
CA TRP A 86 3.89 6.52 7.44
C TRP A 86 2.71 6.89 6.56
N PHE A 87 1.68 6.03 6.49
CA PHE A 87 0.46 6.28 5.74
C PHE A 87 -0.30 7.50 6.29
N GLN A 88 -0.47 7.60 7.61
CA GLN A 88 -1.11 8.75 8.25
C GLN A 88 -0.34 10.05 8.03
N VAL A 89 0.99 10.04 8.11
CA VAL A 89 1.80 11.26 7.93
C VAL A 89 1.91 11.68 6.47
N LYS A 90 2.05 10.72 5.54
CA LYS A 90 2.31 11.02 4.14
C LYS A 90 1.05 11.36 3.36
N TYR A 91 -0.05 10.68 3.68
CA TYR A 91 -1.31 10.76 2.93
C TYR A 91 -2.48 11.26 3.78
N GLU A 92 -2.25 11.62 5.05
CA GLU A 92 -3.31 12.06 5.99
C GLU A 92 -4.47 11.05 6.11
N GLY A 93 -4.18 9.78 5.81
CA GLY A 93 -5.20 8.76 5.66
C GLY A 93 -5.72 8.20 6.98
N VAL A 94 -6.99 7.79 6.98
CA VAL A 94 -7.68 7.26 8.16
C VAL A 94 -7.52 5.74 8.19
N ILE A 95 -7.09 5.21 9.34
CA ILE A 95 -6.95 3.76 9.53
C ILE A 95 -8.14 3.26 10.35
N LEU A 96 -8.99 2.50 9.69
CA LEU A 96 -10.18 1.93 10.30
C LEU A 96 -9.83 0.59 10.96
N ASN A 97 -10.19 0.46 12.23
CA ASN A 97 -10.18 -0.80 12.93
C ASN A 97 -11.59 -1.37 12.83
N LYS A 98 -11.86 -2.27 11.88
CA LYS A 98 -13.16 -2.93 11.86
C LYS A 98 -13.26 -3.75 13.15
N SER A 99 -13.97 -3.24 14.15
CA SER A 99 -14.52 -4.08 15.19
C SER A 99 -15.36 -5.12 14.47
N SER A 100 -15.11 -6.39 14.75
CA SER A 100 -16.04 -7.45 14.42
C SER A 100 -17.35 -7.14 15.16
N SER A 101 -18.19 -6.29 14.57
CA SER A 101 -19.51 -6.01 15.10
C SER A 101 -20.40 -7.17 14.68
N ILE A 102 -20.41 -8.16 15.58
CA ILE A 102 -21.51 -9.03 15.99
C ILE A 102 -21.93 -10.12 14.99
N ALA A 103 -22.00 -11.33 15.57
CA ALA A 103 -22.49 -12.57 14.97
C ALA A 103 -23.96 -12.49 14.54
#